data_AF-A0A0F9CC93-F1
#
_entry.id   AF-A0A0F9CC93-F1
#
_cell.length_a   1.000
_cell.length_b   1.000
_cell.length_c   1.000
_cell.angle_alpha   90.00
_cell.angle_beta   90.00
_cell.angle_gamma   90.00
#
_symmetry.space_group_name_H-M   'P 1'
#
loop_
_entity.id
_entity.type
_entity.pdbx_description
1 polymer ?
#
loop_
_entity_poly.entity_id
_entity_poly.type
_entity_poly.pdbx_seq_one_letter_code
_entity_poly.pdbx_strand_id
1 'polypeptide(L)'
;MAATARDLITLLEQRHAGDVFVAECKDGPTHAGQHVRLDGWAMKRSWANPLVVGYEIKVSRSDFLNDNKWPAYLPMCNQLYFVCPTGLIQPPEVPGEVGLLWAAKTGTRLYTKAKAAHRDIEIPEPVWRYVLMCRAVITREHRVGQGQREFWEAWLKQKKLDREFGYRVSKALRERVNSKIVDVEIENKRLKKLVDQYDDIRQMLTSLGINPESEWECREDNVLSRLERAREILPSGLLWDLDNLSKTASQVREKLAELDGGKLTS
;
A
#
# COMPACT_ATOMS: atom_id res chain seq x y z
N MET A 1 0.85 8.40 5.64
CA MET A 1 1.56 7.86 6.81
C MET A 1 2.86 8.63 7.00
N ALA A 2 3.27 8.90 8.23
CA ALA A 2 4.58 9.49 8.50
C ALA A 2 5.68 8.43 8.24
N ALA A 3 6.79 8.81 7.61
CA ALA A 3 7.88 7.88 7.31
C ALA A 3 8.54 7.39 8.61
N THR A 4 8.77 6.09 8.71
CA THR A 4 9.45 5.48 9.87
C THR A 4 10.96 5.59 9.74
N ALA A 5 11.70 5.36 10.84
CA ALA A 5 13.16 5.36 10.80
C ALA A 5 13.71 4.32 9.81
N ARG A 6 13.05 3.16 9.71
CA ARG A 6 13.40 2.10 8.76
C ARG A 6 13.23 2.55 7.31
N ASP A 7 12.14 3.26 7.00
CA ASP A 7 11.90 3.80 5.66
C ASP A 7 12.99 4.81 5.27
N LEU A 8 13.41 5.64 6.24
CA LEU A 8 14.47 6.63 6.03
C LEU A 8 15.84 5.96 5.81
N ILE A 9 16.16 4.89 6.55
CA ILE A 9 17.36 4.07 6.29
C ILE A 9 17.32 3.48 4.89
N THR A 10 16.21 2.89 4.46
CA THR A 10 16.09 2.31 3.12
C THR A 10 16.28 3.36 2.02
N LEU A 11 15.80 4.59 2.24
CA LEU A 11 16.04 5.70 1.31
C LEU A 11 17.52 6.12 1.25
N LEU A 12 18.23 6.08 2.38
CA LEU A 12 19.66 6.34 2.43
C LEU A 12 20.47 5.24 1.74
N GLU A 13 20.10 3.96 1.94
CA GLU A 13 20.69 2.82 1.23
C GLU A 13 20.54 2.96 -0.28
N GLN A 14 19.34 3.32 -0.76
CA GLN A 14 19.09 3.58 -2.19
C GLN A 14 19.92 4.75 -2.72
N ARG A 15 20.05 5.84 -1.94
CA ARG A 15 20.88 6.99 -2.30
C ARG A 15 22.36 6.62 -2.46
N HIS A 16 22.83 5.68 -1.64
CA HIS A 16 24.21 5.21 -1.56
C HIS A 16 24.43 3.84 -2.20
N ALA A 17 23.61 3.44 -3.17
CA ALA A 17 23.70 2.12 -3.81
C ALA A 17 25.07 1.84 -4.47
N GLY A 18 25.80 2.89 -4.87
CA GLY A 18 27.16 2.80 -5.43
C GLY A 18 28.29 3.00 -4.41
N ASP A 19 27.96 3.27 -3.15
CA ASP A 19 28.90 3.68 -2.10
C ASP A 19 29.11 2.56 -1.07
N VAL A 20 29.89 2.84 -0.02
CA VAL A 20 29.84 2.04 1.21
C VAL A 20 28.78 2.65 2.11
N PHE A 21 27.84 1.85 2.61
CA PHE A 21 26.81 2.30 3.55
C PHE A 21 26.71 1.34 4.74
N VAL A 22 26.66 1.90 5.94
CA VAL A 22 26.57 1.18 7.21
C VAL A 22 25.49 1.85 8.06
N ALA A 23 24.36 1.15 8.25
CA ALA A 23 23.36 1.53 9.24
C ALA A 23 23.88 1.25 10.67
N GLU A 24 23.47 2.05 11.65
CA GLU A 24 23.85 1.92 13.06
C GLU A 24 25.37 1.89 13.32
N CYS A 25 26.12 2.76 12.64
CA CYS A 25 27.58 2.77 12.68
C CYS A 25 28.14 3.33 14.01
N LYS A 26 29.13 2.62 14.60
CA LYS A 26 29.74 2.98 15.89
C LYS A 26 31.18 3.44 15.74
N ASP A 27 31.67 4.18 16.74
CA ASP A 27 33.08 4.53 16.91
C ASP A 27 33.80 3.73 18.01
N GLY A 28 33.18 2.66 18.53
CA GLY A 28 33.74 1.87 19.61
C GLY A 28 33.01 0.56 19.89
N PRO A 29 33.58 -0.31 20.75
CA PRO A 29 33.01 -1.61 21.07
C PRO A 29 31.77 -1.48 21.98
N THR A 30 30.80 -2.37 21.77
CA THR A 30 29.52 -2.35 22.50
C THR A 30 29.66 -2.55 24.01
N HIS A 31 30.67 -3.32 24.45
CA HIS A 31 30.81 -3.77 25.85
C HIS A 31 31.95 -3.09 26.62
N ALA A 32 32.69 -2.17 26.01
CA ALA A 32 33.80 -1.49 26.67
C ALA A 32 33.90 -0.01 26.23
N GLY A 33 33.75 0.92 27.16
CA GLY A 33 33.88 2.36 26.92
C GLY A 33 32.59 3.07 26.49
N GLN A 34 32.63 4.42 26.53
CA GLN A 34 31.60 5.26 25.93
C GLN A 34 31.82 5.26 24.41
N HIS A 35 30.80 4.89 23.65
CA HIS A 35 30.78 4.97 22.19
C HIS A 35 29.55 5.76 21.76
N VAL A 36 29.66 6.39 20.59
CA VAL A 36 28.54 7.03 19.93
C VAL A 36 28.13 6.20 18.70
N ARG A 37 26.88 6.36 18.29
CA ARG A 37 26.30 5.57 17.21
C ARG A 37 25.49 6.48 16.29
N LEU A 38 25.92 6.54 15.03
CA LEU A 38 25.16 7.18 13.95
C LEU A 38 24.08 6.22 13.44
N ASP A 39 22.91 6.76 13.11
CA ASP A 39 21.86 5.96 12.47
C ASP A 39 22.29 5.47 11.08
N GLY A 40 23.06 6.27 10.35
CA GLY A 40 23.67 5.88 9.09
C GLY A 40 25.03 6.53 8.87
N TRP A 41 25.92 5.78 8.22
CA TRP A 41 27.24 6.25 7.82
C TRP A 41 27.51 5.79 6.40
N ALA A 42 28.00 6.70 5.55
CA ALA A 42 28.28 6.42 4.15
C ALA A 42 29.67 6.92 3.75
N MET A 43 30.35 6.20 2.88
CA MET A 43 31.59 6.64 2.25
C MET A 43 31.50 6.49 0.75
N LYS A 44 31.72 7.59 0.04
CA LYS A 44 31.77 7.62 -1.42
C LYS A 44 32.93 6.76 -1.92
N ARG A 45 32.65 5.86 -2.87
CA ARG A 45 33.69 5.03 -3.52
C ARG A 45 34.44 5.84 -4.59
N SER A 46 35.17 6.86 -4.18
CA SER A 46 35.91 7.73 -5.08
C SER A 46 37.25 8.13 -4.49
N TRP A 47 38.32 7.88 -5.24
CA TRP A 47 39.66 8.34 -4.91
C TRP A 47 39.86 9.83 -5.18
N ALA A 48 39.25 10.34 -6.25
CA ALA A 48 39.39 11.74 -6.66
C ALA A 48 38.61 12.70 -5.74
N ASN A 49 37.52 12.22 -5.14
CA ASN A 49 36.67 13.02 -4.26
C ASN A 49 36.18 12.15 -3.08
N PRO A 50 37.07 11.78 -2.15
CA PRO A 50 36.69 11.03 -0.97
C PRO A 50 35.72 11.87 -0.13
N LEU A 51 34.63 11.25 0.31
CA LEU A 51 33.63 11.92 1.15
C LEU A 51 32.97 10.91 2.05
N VAL A 52 33.00 11.20 3.36
CA VAL A 52 32.27 10.47 4.38
C VAL A 52 31.10 11.30 4.88
N VAL A 53 29.91 10.69 4.90
CA VAL A 53 28.66 11.34 5.30
C VAL A 53 28.03 10.58 6.47
N GLY A 54 27.78 11.28 7.56
CA GLY A 54 27.00 10.80 8.70
C GLY A 54 25.54 11.23 8.59
N TYR A 55 24.65 10.36 9.06
CA TYR A 55 23.21 10.56 9.07
C TYR A 55 22.66 10.27 10.46
N GLU A 56 21.89 11.23 10.97
CA GLU A 56 21.11 11.11 12.20
C GLU A 56 19.62 11.29 11.83
N ILE A 57 18.80 10.28 12.13
CA ILE A 57 17.41 10.20 11.70
C ILE A 57 16.51 10.75 12.80
N LYS A 58 15.65 11.71 12.43
CA LYS A 58 14.64 12.29 13.33
C LYS A 58 13.23 12.00 12.84
N VAL A 59 12.51 11.15 13.57
CA VAL A 59 11.13 10.74 13.21
C VAL A 59 10.04 11.52 13.96
N SER A 60 10.40 12.26 15.01
CA SER A 60 9.49 13.09 15.79
C SER A 60 10.11 14.44 16.16
N ARG A 61 9.28 15.46 16.44
CA ARG A 61 9.76 16.76 16.93
C ARG A 61 10.52 16.64 18.25
N SER A 62 10.01 15.82 19.17
CA SER A 62 10.63 15.60 20.48
C SER A 62 12.01 14.95 20.36
N ASP A 63 12.18 14.04 19.40
CA ASP A 63 13.46 13.40 19.11
C ASP A 63 14.51 14.41 18.61
N PHE A 64 14.11 15.39 17.81
CA PHE A 64 14.98 16.50 17.42
C PHE A 64 15.30 17.44 18.59
N LEU A 65 14.29 17.91 19.31
CA LEU A 65 14.46 18.92 20.36
C LEU A 65 15.25 18.43 21.58
N ASN A 66 15.19 17.12 21.87
CA ASN A 66 15.90 16.53 23.01
C ASN A 66 17.30 16.00 22.64
N ASP A 67 17.67 16.00 21.36
CA ASP A 67 18.98 15.51 20.94
C ASP A 67 20.06 16.58 21.12
N ASN A 68 20.84 16.40 22.18
CA ASN A 68 22.02 17.22 22.47
C ASN A 68 23.34 16.47 22.19
N LYS A 69 23.28 15.24 21.65
CA LYS A 69 24.45 14.37 21.47
C LYS A 69 25.01 14.44 20.06
N TRP A 70 24.25 14.96 19.11
CA TRP A 70 24.68 15.09 17.72
C TRP A 70 26.06 15.74 17.49
N PRO A 71 26.57 16.69 18.31
CA PRO A 71 27.91 17.24 18.08
C PRO A 71 29.00 16.18 18.19
N ALA A 72 28.78 15.11 18.96
CA ALA A 72 29.73 14.01 19.12
C ALA A 72 29.88 13.18 17.83
N TYR A 73 28.97 13.31 16.86
CA TYR A 73 29.08 12.63 15.57
C TYR A 73 29.91 13.39 14.54
N LEU A 74 30.18 14.69 14.75
CA LEU A 74 30.94 15.52 13.82
C LEU A 74 32.35 14.97 13.52
N PRO A 75 33.11 14.42 14.49
CA PRO A 75 34.41 13.82 14.20
C PRO A 75 34.34 12.53 13.36
N MET A 76 33.17 11.91 13.21
CA MET A 76 33.02 10.64 12.49
C MET A 76 32.79 10.80 10.98
N CYS A 77 32.61 12.03 10.48
CA CYS A 77 32.25 12.26 9.07
C CYS A 77 32.66 13.65 8.56
N ASN A 78 32.88 13.77 7.24
CA ASN A 78 33.14 15.08 6.62
C ASN A 78 31.88 15.94 6.56
N GLN A 79 30.69 15.31 6.46
CA GLN A 79 29.40 15.98 6.44
C GLN A 79 28.40 15.23 7.32
N LEU A 80 27.69 15.94 8.19
CA LEU A 80 26.61 15.38 9.00
C LEU A 80 25.26 15.91 8.50
N TYR A 81 24.26 15.04 8.35
CA TYR A 81 22.91 15.43 7.99
C TYR A 81 21.89 14.89 8.98
N PHE A 82 20.94 15.75 9.38
CA PHE A 82 19.66 15.30 9.92
C PHE A 82 18.75 14.83 8.78
N VAL A 83 18.08 13.71 9.00
CA VAL A 83 17.16 13.10 8.02
C VAL A 83 15.80 12.93 8.66
N CYS A 84 14.78 13.56 8.11
CA CYS A 84 13.44 13.53 8.69
C CYS A 84 12.33 13.48 7.64
N PRO A 85 11.09 13.13 8.03
CA PRO A 85 9.92 13.37 7.19
C PRO A 85 9.80 14.85 6.79
N THR A 86 9.24 15.10 5.61
CA THR A 86 9.02 16.45 5.09
C THR A 86 8.30 17.34 6.13
N GLY A 87 8.90 18.50 6.43
CA GLY A 87 8.32 19.52 7.29
C GLY A 87 8.52 19.29 8.80
N LEU A 88 9.18 18.20 9.21
CA LEU A 88 9.43 17.92 10.63
C LEU A 88 10.46 18.87 11.23
N ILE A 89 11.61 19.06 10.58
CA ILE A 89 12.62 20.06 10.93
C ILE A 89 12.66 21.10 9.81
N GLN A 90 12.60 22.38 10.16
CA GLN A 90 12.72 23.47 9.21
C GLN A 90 14.19 23.89 9.05
N PRO A 91 14.64 24.32 7.87
CA PRO A 91 16.03 24.72 7.64
C PRO A 91 16.62 25.73 8.64
N PRO A 92 15.88 26.75 9.12
CA PRO A 92 16.40 27.70 10.11
C PRO A 92 16.64 27.11 11.50
N GLU A 93 16.07 25.94 11.80
CA GLU A 93 16.25 25.24 13.08
C GLU A 93 17.53 24.40 13.11
N VAL A 94 18.14 24.18 11.95
CA VAL A 94 19.29 23.29 11.80
C VAL A 94 20.57 24.08 12.11
N PRO A 95 21.46 23.56 12.98
CA PRO A 95 22.76 24.17 13.22
C PRO A 95 23.56 24.33 11.93
N GLY A 96 24.33 25.40 11.79
CA GLY A 96 25.04 25.72 10.56
C GLY A 96 26.06 24.66 10.12
N GLU A 97 26.53 23.83 11.05
CA GLU A 97 27.42 22.72 10.76
C GLU A 97 26.68 21.54 10.08
N VAL A 98 25.38 21.38 10.35
CA VAL A 98 24.62 20.18 10.00
C VAL A 98 23.73 20.45 8.78
N GLY A 99 23.65 19.48 7.88
CA GLY A 99 22.74 19.54 6.75
C GLY A 99 21.36 18.98 7.09
N LEU A 100 20.39 19.19 6.20
CA LEU A 100 19.03 18.69 6.37
C LEU A 100 18.55 17.98 5.11
N LEU A 101 18.07 16.76 5.29
CA LEU A 101 17.41 15.96 4.28
C LEU A 101 15.95 15.71 4.66
N TRP A 102 15.05 15.98 3.73
CA TRP A 102 13.65 15.60 3.85
C TRP A 102 13.32 14.38 3.02
N ALA A 103 12.67 13.40 3.60
CA ALA A 103 11.98 12.36 2.84
C ALA A 103 10.66 12.90 2.29
N ALA A 104 10.44 12.68 0.99
CA ALA A 104 9.18 12.99 0.32
C ALA A 104 8.01 12.34 1.05
N LYS A 105 6.84 12.98 1.02
CA LYS A 105 5.60 12.39 1.59
C LYS A 105 5.24 11.02 0.99
N THR A 106 5.70 10.75 -0.22
CA THR A 106 5.54 9.46 -0.91
C THR A 106 6.53 8.39 -0.45
N GLY A 107 7.55 8.73 0.35
CA GLY A 107 8.56 7.79 0.85
C GLY A 107 9.53 7.28 -0.21
N THR A 108 9.67 7.97 -1.34
CA THR A 108 10.43 7.50 -2.51
C THR A 108 11.76 8.20 -2.75
N ARG A 109 11.97 9.38 -2.17
CA ARG A 109 13.17 10.20 -2.41
C ARG A 109 13.51 11.11 -1.25
N LEU A 110 14.79 11.48 -1.17
CA LEU A 110 15.33 12.47 -0.24
C LEU A 110 15.63 13.78 -0.97
N TYR A 111 15.32 14.91 -0.33
CA TYR A 111 15.66 16.24 -0.81
C TYR A 111 16.57 16.95 0.17
N THR A 112 17.64 17.56 -0.35
CA THR A 112 18.49 18.44 0.45
C THR A 112 17.78 19.78 0.66
N LYS A 113 17.57 20.16 1.92
CA LYS A 113 16.96 21.43 2.34
C LYS A 113 17.95 22.40 2.96
N ALA A 114 18.98 21.88 3.61
CA ALA A 114 20.18 22.61 4.00
C ALA A 114 21.40 21.77 3.64
N LYS A 115 22.44 22.40 3.08
CA LYS A 115 23.71 21.71 2.81
C LYS A 115 24.51 21.64 4.11
N ALA A 116 25.07 20.47 4.40
CA ALA A 116 25.97 20.32 5.53
C ALA A 116 27.28 21.08 5.27
N ALA A 117 27.86 21.65 6.32
CA ALA A 117 29.23 22.13 6.27
C ALA A 117 30.18 20.94 6.04
N HIS A 118 31.14 21.12 5.14
CA HIS A 118 32.20 20.15 4.92
C HIS A 118 33.33 20.39 5.93
N ARG A 119 33.80 19.32 6.55
CA ARG A 119 34.94 19.30 7.48
C ARG A 119 36.04 18.44 6.88
N ASP A 120 37.20 19.04 6.71
CA ASP A 120 38.41 18.32 6.38
C ASP A 120 39.02 17.78 7.68
N ILE A 121 38.70 16.53 7.98
CA ILE A 121 39.11 15.84 9.21
C ILE A 121 39.54 14.42 8.86
N GLU A 122 40.48 13.90 9.64
CA GLU A 122 40.80 12.50 9.64
C GLU A 122 39.72 11.73 10.40
N ILE A 123 39.08 10.76 9.73
CA ILE A 123 38.05 9.93 10.36
C ILE A 123 38.72 8.97 11.35
N PRO A 124 38.26 8.89 12.61
CA PRO A 124 38.89 8.06 13.64
C PRO A 124 39.03 6.59 13.22
N GLU A 125 40.20 6.01 13.49
CA GLU A 125 40.49 4.58 13.25
C GLU A 125 39.41 3.61 13.75
N PRO A 126 38.82 3.79 14.96
CA PRO A 126 37.77 2.91 15.45
C PRO A 126 36.55 2.81 14.54
N VAL A 127 36.21 3.88 13.79
CA VAL A 127 35.12 3.88 12.81
C VAL A 127 35.48 2.97 11.64
N TRP A 128 36.69 3.09 11.10
CA TRP A 128 37.17 2.21 10.03
C TRP A 128 37.19 0.74 10.46
N ARG A 129 37.67 0.49 11.69
CA ARG A 129 37.64 -0.84 12.28
C ARG A 129 36.23 -1.39 12.34
N TYR A 130 35.25 -0.61 12.80
CA TYR A 130 33.85 -1.03 12.85
C TYR A 130 33.28 -1.34 11.47
N VAL A 131 33.50 -0.46 10.49
CA VAL A 131 33.05 -0.65 9.10
C VAL A 131 33.62 -1.94 8.51
N LEU A 132 34.91 -2.20 8.72
CA LEU A 132 35.57 -3.44 8.29
C LEU A 132 34.97 -4.66 9.00
N MET A 133 34.77 -4.63 10.31
CA MET A 133 34.21 -5.76 11.06
C MET A 133 32.77 -6.11 10.67
N CYS A 134 31.92 -5.10 10.45
CA CYS A 134 30.49 -5.31 10.19
C CYS A 134 30.17 -5.64 8.72
N ARG A 135 31.00 -5.19 7.76
CA ARG A 135 30.65 -5.23 6.33
C ARG A 135 31.81 -5.63 5.40
N ALA A 136 33.05 -5.74 5.87
CA ALA A 136 34.09 -6.32 5.03
C ALA A 136 33.99 -7.85 5.09
N VAL A 137 33.51 -8.44 4.00
CA VAL A 137 33.93 -9.80 3.66
C VAL A 137 35.34 -9.66 3.14
N ILE A 138 36.35 -10.08 3.92
CA ILE A 138 37.72 -10.23 3.43
C ILE A 138 37.72 -11.37 2.43
N THR A 139 37.31 -11.05 1.21
CA THR A 139 37.65 -11.88 0.06
C THR A 139 39.14 -11.67 -0.15
N ARG A 140 39.93 -12.75 -0.21
CA ARG A 140 41.27 -12.65 -0.80
C ARG A 140 41.06 -11.93 -2.13
N GLU A 141 41.81 -10.85 -2.35
CA GLU A 141 41.93 -10.10 -3.61
C GLU A 141 41.29 -10.90 -4.73
N HIS A 142 40.18 -10.41 -5.27
CA HIS A 142 39.54 -10.87 -6.51
C HIS A 142 40.40 -11.95 -7.18
N ARG A 143 40.26 -13.22 -6.75
CA ARG A 143 41.26 -14.24 -7.12
C ARG A 143 41.05 -14.51 -8.59
N VAL A 144 41.76 -13.76 -9.42
CA VAL A 144 42.24 -14.18 -10.72
C VAL A 144 43.11 -15.40 -10.42
N GLY A 145 42.50 -16.58 -10.29
CA GLY A 145 43.25 -17.79 -9.93
C GLY A 145 42.51 -18.95 -9.26
N GLN A 146 41.20 -18.89 -9.00
CA GLN A 146 40.39 -20.13 -8.97
C GLN A 146 39.78 -20.28 -10.35
N GLY A 147 40.00 -21.44 -10.99
CA GLY A 147 39.85 -21.62 -12.42
C GLY A 147 38.55 -21.00 -12.91
N GLN A 148 38.59 -20.16 -13.95
CA GLN A 148 37.41 -19.48 -14.50
C GLN A 148 36.20 -20.42 -14.63
N ARG A 149 36.46 -21.70 -14.93
CA ARG A 149 35.50 -22.78 -14.96
C ARG A 149 34.71 -22.98 -13.66
N GLU A 150 35.34 -23.05 -12.49
CA GLU A 150 34.66 -23.25 -11.19
C GLU A 150 33.76 -22.05 -10.85
N PHE A 151 34.24 -20.84 -11.15
CA PHE A 151 33.44 -19.62 -11.04
C PHE A 151 32.22 -19.66 -11.98
N TRP A 152 32.43 -19.99 -13.26
CA TRP A 152 31.34 -20.09 -14.23
C TRP A 152 30.37 -21.23 -13.91
N GLU A 153 30.84 -22.37 -13.39
CA GLU A 153 30.02 -23.49 -12.94
C GLU A 153 29.18 -23.10 -11.72
N ALA A 154 29.77 -22.43 -10.72
CA ALA A 154 29.05 -21.89 -9.57
C ALA A 154 28.02 -20.84 -9.99
N TRP A 155 28.39 -19.92 -10.88
CA TRP A 155 27.50 -18.90 -11.41
C TRP A 155 26.36 -19.50 -12.25
N LEU A 156 26.63 -20.49 -13.09
CA LEU A 156 25.61 -21.20 -13.88
C LEU A 156 24.65 -21.96 -12.96
N LYS A 157 25.17 -22.61 -11.91
CA LYS A 157 24.36 -23.30 -10.91
C LYS A 157 23.47 -22.33 -10.14
N GLN A 158 24.02 -21.21 -9.70
CA GLN A 158 23.28 -20.15 -9.00
C GLN A 158 22.22 -19.52 -9.92
N LYS A 159 22.56 -19.19 -11.16
CA LYS A 159 21.62 -18.65 -12.16
C LYS A 159 20.45 -19.60 -12.43
N LYS A 160 20.71 -20.93 -12.46
CA LYS A 160 19.65 -21.94 -12.61
C LYS A 160 18.74 -21.98 -11.38
N LEU A 161 19.33 -21.96 -10.18
CA LEU A 161 18.59 -21.90 -8.90
C LEU A 161 17.74 -20.64 -8.81
N ASP A 162 18.30 -19.48 -9.13
CA ASP A 162 17.61 -18.19 -9.09
C ASP A 162 16.46 -18.13 -10.12
N ARG A 163 16.65 -18.72 -11.30
CA ARG A 163 15.59 -18.85 -12.31
C ARG A 163 14.45 -19.74 -11.82
N GLU A 164 14.76 -20.88 -11.22
CA GLU A 164 13.76 -21.80 -10.67
C GLU A 164 13.01 -21.16 -9.51
N PHE A 165 13.74 -20.51 -8.59
CA PHE A 165 13.16 -19.77 -7.49
C PHE A 165 12.25 -18.64 -7.99
N GLY A 166 12.71 -17.83 -8.94
CA GLY A 166 11.92 -16.77 -9.58
C GLY A 166 10.66 -17.31 -10.26
N TYR A 167 10.74 -18.46 -10.93
CA TYR A 167 9.59 -19.14 -11.51
C TYR A 167 8.59 -19.59 -10.45
N ARG A 168 9.05 -20.22 -9.36
CA ARG A 168 8.20 -20.67 -8.24
C ARG A 168 7.49 -19.50 -7.56
N VAL A 169 8.20 -18.42 -7.30
CA VAL A 169 7.63 -17.19 -6.72
C VAL A 169 6.60 -16.59 -7.67
N SER A 170 6.92 -16.46 -8.96
CA SER A 170 6.00 -15.91 -9.97
C SER A 170 4.73 -16.75 -10.11
N LYS A 171 4.86 -18.09 -10.07
CA LYS A 171 3.74 -19.02 -10.12
C LYS A 171 2.84 -18.87 -8.89
N ALA A 172 3.42 -18.90 -7.68
CA ALA A 172 2.66 -18.75 -6.44
C ALA A 172 1.95 -17.38 -6.35
N LEU A 173 2.61 -16.32 -6.81
CA LEU A 173 1.99 -14.99 -6.87
C LEU A 173 0.82 -14.97 -7.85
N ARG A 174 0.98 -15.55 -9.03
CA ARG A 174 -0.08 -15.65 -10.05
C ARG A 174 -1.28 -16.45 -9.54
N GLU A 175 -1.04 -17.59 -8.90
CA GLU A 175 -2.10 -18.40 -8.29
C GLU A 175 -2.88 -17.62 -7.24
N ARG A 176 -2.17 -16.91 -6.35
CA ARG A 176 -2.79 -16.08 -5.31
C ARG A 176 -3.58 -14.90 -5.89
N VAL A 177 -3.05 -14.25 -6.90
CA VAL A 177 -3.71 -13.12 -7.58
C VAL A 177 -4.95 -13.62 -8.32
N ASN A 178 -4.86 -14.71 -9.08
CA ASN A 178 -5.99 -15.28 -9.79
C ASN A 178 -7.09 -15.75 -8.84
N SER A 179 -6.73 -16.38 -7.70
CA SER A 179 -7.72 -16.74 -6.67
C SER A 179 -8.48 -15.50 -6.18
N LYS A 180 -7.76 -14.42 -5.86
CA LYS A 180 -8.39 -13.16 -5.44
C LYS A 180 -9.25 -12.53 -6.54
N ILE A 181 -8.83 -12.61 -7.80
CA ILE A 181 -9.63 -12.10 -8.93
C ILE A 181 -10.95 -12.87 -9.00
N VAL A 182 -10.91 -14.20 -8.91
CA VAL A 182 -12.10 -15.04 -8.91
C VAL A 182 -13.02 -14.69 -7.73
N ASP A 183 -12.48 -14.55 -6.52
CA ASP A 183 -13.26 -14.18 -5.33
C ASP A 183 -13.93 -12.81 -5.51
N VAL A 184 -13.20 -11.82 -6.03
CA VAL A 184 -13.70 -10.47 -6.30
C VAL A 184 -14.75 -10.49 -7.42
N GLU A 185 -14.61 -11.32 -8.45
CA GLU A 185 -15.58 -11.46 -9.52
C GLU A 185 -16.88 -12.11 -9.04
N ILE A 186 -16.79 -13.12 -8.17
CA ILE A 186 -17.95 -13.75 -7.54
C ILE A 186 -18.69 -12.72 -6.68
N GLU A 187 -17.98 -11.97 -5.84
CA GLU A 187 -18.58 -10.96 -4.98
C GLU A 187 -19.19 -9.82 -5.81
N ASN A 188 -18.51 -9.35 -6.86
CA ASN A 188 -19.07 -8.35 -7.76
C ASN A 188 -20.35 -8.83 -8.46
N LYS A 189 -20.42 -10.10 -8.89
CA LYS A 189 -21.65 -10.66 -9.46
C LYS A 189 -22.78 -10.71 -8.43
N ARG A 190 -22.48 -11.07 -7.18
CA ARG A 190 -23.44 -11.05 -6.08
C ARG A 190 -23.94 -9.64 -5.79
N LEU A 191 -23.04 -8.67 -5.68
CA LEU A 191 -23.38 -7.27 -5.43
C LEU A 191 -24.23 -6.68 -6.56
N LYS A 192 -23.92 -6.99 -7.83
CA LYS A 192 -24.76 -6.57 -8.96
C LYS A 192 -26.19 -7.10 -8.85
N LYS A 193 -26.38 -8.38 -8.54
CA LYS A 193 -27.72 -8.94 -8.32
C LYS A 193 -28.47 -8.25 -7.18
N LEU A 194 -27.77 -7.93 -6.08
CA LEU A 194 -28.37 -7.21 -4.95
C LEU A 194 -28.75 -5.78 -5.33
N VAL A 195 -27.92 -5.10 -6.13
CA VAL A 195 -28.23 -3.78 -6.67
C VAL A 195 -29.45 -3.83 -7.59
N ASP A 196 -29.53 -4.83 -8.48
CA ASP A 196 -30.69 -5.00 -9.37
C ASP A 196 -31.98 -5.23 -8.56
N GLN A 197 -31.94 -6.11 -7.55
CA GLN A 197 -33.08 -6.33 -6.65
C GLN A 197 -33.49 -5.07 -5.88
N TYR A 198 -32.51 -4.29 -5.44
CA TYR A 198 -32.76 -3.04 -4.75
C TYR A 198 -33.40 -2.01 -5.69
N ASP A 199 -32.97 -1.96 -6.96
CA ASP A 199 -33.58 -1.10 -7.97
C ASP A 199 -35.03 -1.52 -8.28
N ASP A 200 -35.31 -2.82 -8.40
CA ASP A 200 -36.69 -3.33 -8.57
C ASP A 200 -37.60 -2.90 -7.41
N ILE A 201 -37.11 -3.00 -6.17
CA ILE A 201 -37.85 -2.55 -4.98
C ILE A 201 -38.06 -1.04 -5.01
N ARG A 202 -37.04 -0.26 -5.39
CA ARG A 202 -37.17 1.19 -5.52
C ARG A 202 -38.19 1.60 -6.56
N GLN A 203 -38.19 0.95 -7.72
CA GLN A 203 -39.17 1.19 -8.79
C GLN A 203 -40.58 0.83 -8.32
N MET A 204 -40.75 -0.28 -7.58
CA MET A 204 -42.03 -0.67 -6.99
C MET A 204 -42.54 0.33 -5.95
N LEU A 205 -41.68 0.80 -5.05
CA LEU A 205 -42.05 1.83 -4.08
C LEU A 205 -42.46 3.13 -4.78
N THR A 206 -41.71 3.52 -5.82
CA THR A 206 -42.00 4.71 -6.61
C THR A 206 -43.34 4.60 -7.34
N SER A 207 -43.67 3.43 -7.91
CA SER A 207 -44.97 3.20 -8.57
C SER A 207 -46.15 3.22 -7.61
N LEU A 208 -45.91 2.89 -6.33
CA LEU A 208 -46.85 3.05 -5.22
C LEU A 208 -46.87 4.48 -4.64
N GLY A 209 -46.14 5.42 -5.24
CA GLY A 209 -46.08 6.83 -4.82
C GLY A 209 -45.31 7.06 -3.51
N ILE A 210 -44.48 6.11 -3.10
CA ILE A 210 -43.59 6.21 -1.93
C ILE A 210 -42.22 6.64 -2.45
N ASN A 211 -41.66 7.72 -1.90
CA ASN A 211 -40.31 8.13 -2.29
C ASN A 211 -39.26 7.23 -1.61
N PRO A 212 -38.51 6.41 -2.36
CA PRO A 212 -37.53 5.49 -1.78
C PRO A 212 -36.32 6.19 -1.13
N GLU A 213 -36.09 7.47 -1.40
CA GLU A 213 -35.00 8.27 -0.79
C GLU A 213 -35.41 8.96 0.52
N SER A 214 -36.68 8.85 0.92
CA SER A 214 -37.20 9.46 2.14
C SER A 214 -37.20 8.45 3.27
N GLU A 215 -36.26 8.57 4.21
CA GLU A 215 -36.20 7.73 5.44
C GLU A 215 -37.53 7.73 6.21
N TRP A 216 -38.27 8.84 6.18
CA TRP A 216 -39.57 8.95 6.83
C TRP A 216 -40.66 8.14 6.11
N GLU A 217 -40.74 8.23 4.78
CA GLU A 217 -41.76 7.51 4.00
C GLU A 217 -41.48 6.01 3.89
N CYS A 218 -40.21 5.61 3.93
CA CYS A 218 -39.76 4.22 3.92
C CYS A 218 -39.74 3.55 5.30
N ARG A 219 -40.20 4.22 6.37
CA ARG A 219 -40.44 3.53 7.65
C ARG A 219 -41.50 2.45 7.46
N GLU A 220 -41.25 1.29 8.05
CA GLU A 220 -42.10 0.09 7.95
C GLU A 220 -43.58 0.40 8.20
N ASP A 221 -43.88 1.13 9.28
CA ASP A 221 -45.24 1.54 9.65
C ASP A 221 -45.93 2.40 8.56
N ASN A 222 -45.18 3.28 7.89
CA ASN A 222 -45.69 4.18 6.85
C ASN A 222 -45.91 3.45 5.52
N VAL A 223 -45.03 2.51 5.17
CA VAL A 223 -45.19 1.65 3.98
C VAL A 223 -46.39 0.71 4.15
N LEU A 224 -46.52 0.07 5.32
CA LEU A 224 -47.65 -0.80 5.65
C LEU A 224 -48.97 -0.04 5.62
N SER A 225 -49.04 1.13 6.27
CA SER A 225 -50.25 1.96 6.28
C SER A 225 -50.69 2.40 4.87
N ARG A 226 -49.75 2.63 3.95
CA ARG A 226 -50.05 2.99 2.56
C ARG A 226 -50.48 1.79 1.73
N LEU A 227 -49.88 0.62 1.93
CA LEU A 227 -50.31 -0.63 1.30
C LEU A 227 -51.72 -1.02 1.75
N GLU A 228 -52.04 -0.85 3.03
CA GLU A 228 -53.36 -1.05 3.59
C GLU A 228 -54.38 -0.09 2.99
N ARG A 229 -54.06 1.21 2.89
CA ARG A 229 -54.91 2.19 2.18
C ARG A 229 -55.11 1.86 0.71
N ALA A 230 -54.07 1.44 -0.01
CA ALA A 230 -54.19 1.03 -1.42
C ALA A 230 -55.13 -0.18 -1.57
N ARG A 231 -55.10 -1.08 -0.60
CA ARG A 231 -55.99 -2.25 -0.50
C ARG A 231 -57.43 -1.87 -0.12
N GLU A 232 -57.63 -0.79 0.63
CA GLU A 232 -58.95 -0.21 0.94
C GLU A 232 -59.55 0.60 -0.22
N ILE A 233 -58.71 1.25 -1.03
CA ILE A 233 -59.13 2.03 -2.21
C ILE A 233 -59.57 1.11 -3.36
N LEU A 234 -59.04 -0.12 -3.45
CA LEU A 234 -59.59 -1.16 -4.31
C LEU A 234 -60.93 -1.60 -3.73
N PRO A 235 -62.08 -1.25 -4.33
CA PRO A 235 -63.36 -1.73 -3.83
C PRO A 235 -63.33 -3.25 -3.88
N SER A 236 -63.69 -3.92 -2.79
CA SER A 236 -63.80 -5.38 -2.74
C SER A 236 -64.72 -5.94 -3.84
N GLY A 237 -65.65 -5.11 -4.32
CA GLY A 237 -66.46 -5.38 -5.52
C GLY A 237 -65.66 -5.47 -6.82
N LEU A 238 -64.60 -4.68 -7.01
CA LEU A 238 -63.85 -4.63 -8.28
C LEU A 238 -63.02 -5.90 -8.54
N LEU A 239 -62.47 -6.51 -7.48
CA LEU A 239 -61.80 -7.80 -7.56
C LEU A 239 -62.79 -8.94 -7.87
N TRP A 240 -63.98 -8.87 -7.27
CA TRP A 240 -65.07 -9.80 -7.54
C TRP A 240 -65.63 -9.62 -8.97
N ASP A 241 -65.76 -8.38 -9.44
CA ASP A 241 -66.20 -8.02 -10.78
C ASP A 241 -65.19 -8.46 -11.84
N LEU A 242 -63.88 -8.35 -11.57
CA LEU A 242 -62.82 -8.87 -12.44
C LEU A 242 -62.80 -10.40 -12.52
N ASP A 243 -62.99 -11.09 -11.39
CA ASP A 243 -63.06 -12.56 -11.36
C ASP A 243 -64.32 -13.07 -12.09
N ASN A 244 -65.44 -12.36 -11.93
CA ASN A 244 -66.66 -12.63 -12.67
C ASN A 244 -66.51 -12.35 -14.17
N LEU A 245 -65.91 -11.23 -14.57
CA LEU A 245 -65.63 -10.92 -15.98
C LEU A 245 -64.74 -12.00 -16.62
N SER A 246 -63.72 -12.48 -15.91
CA SER A 246 -62.85 -13.57 -16.35
C SER A 246 -63.62 -14.89 -16.54
N LYS A 247 -64.50 -15.25 -15.58
CA LYS A 247 -65.37 -16.43 -15.68
C LYS A 247 -66.37 -16.31 -16.82
N THR A 248 -67.03 -15.16 -16.98
CA THR A 248 -67.99 -14.93 -18.06
C THR A 248 -67.30 -14.95 -19.43
N ALA A 249 -66.12 -14.34 -19.56
CA ALA A 249 -65.33 -14.39 -20.79
C ALA A 249 -64.91 -15.82 -21.16
N SER A 250 -64.59 -16.65 -20.16
CA SER A 250 -64.25 -18.07 -20.36
C SER A 250 -65.46 -18.87 -20.85
N GLN A 251 -66.64 -18.67 -20.24
CA GLN A 251 -67.89 -19.32 -20.67
C GLN A 251 -68.35 -18.88 -22.07
N VAL A 252 -68.13 -17.61 -22.43
CA VAL A 252 -68.42 -17.10 -23.79
C VAL A 252 -67.46 -17.71 -24.81
N ARG A 253 -66.17 -17.87 -24.48
CA ARG A 253 -65.21 -18.59 -25.35
C ARG A 253 -65.61 -20.04 -25.55
N GLU A 254 -66.06 -20.73 -24.50
CA GLU A 254 -66.47 -22.13 -24.55
C GLU A 254 -67.71 -22.30 -25.43
N LYS A 255 -68.73 -21.45 -25.27
CA LYS A 255 -69.92 -21.44 -26.15
C LYS A 255 -69.64 -21.05 -27.60
N LEU A 256 -68.70 -20.12 -27.83
CA LEU A 256 -68.26 -19.78 -29.19
C LEU A 256 -67.55 -20.97 -29.85
N ALA A 257 -66.75 -21.73 -29.10
CA ALA A 257 -66.12 -22.95 -29.60
C ALA A 257 -67.14 -24.08 -29.90
N GLU A 258 -68.21 -24.19 -29.11
CA GLU A 258 -69.33 -25.11 -29.39
C GLU A 258 -70.13 -24.71 -30.65
N LEU A 259 -70.35 -23.41 -30.87
CA LEU A 259 -71.03 -22.89 -32.05
C LEU A 259 -70.20 -23.01 -33.34
N ASP A 260 -68.89 -22.84 -33.25
CA ASP A 260 -67.98 -23.08 -34.38
C ASP A 260 -67.77 -24.58 -34.65
N GLY A 261 -67.88 -25.44 -33.63
CA GLY A 261 -67.90 -26.90 -33.78
C GLY A 261 -69.20 -27.46 -34.38
N GLY A 262 -70.32 -26.75 -34.24
CA GLY A 262 -71.64 -27.15 -34.77
C GLY A 262 -71.88 -26.83 -36.25
N LYS A 263 -70.99 -26.08 -36.92
CA LYS A 263 -71.10 -25.71 -38.35
C LYS A 263 -70.47 -26.71 -39.33
N LEU A 264 -70.02 -27.88 -38.86
CA LEU A 264 -69.43 -28.93 -39.72
C LEU A 264 -70.31 -30.17 -39.92
N THR A 265 -71.57 -30.16 -39.47
CA THR A 265 -72.52 -31.25 -39.76
C THR A 265 -73.91 -30.71 -40.11
N SER A 266 -74.04 -30.19 -41.32
CA SER A 266 -75.30 -30.15 -42.07
C SER A 266 -74.99 -30.21 -43.56
#